data_AF-H1VEA0-F1
#
_entry.id   AF-H1VEA0-F1
#
_cell.length_a   1.000
_cell.length_b   1.000
_cell.length_c   1.000
_cell.angle_alpha   90.00
_cell.angle_beta   90.00
_cell.angle_gamma   90.00
#
_symmetry.space_group_name_H-M   'P 1'
#
loop_
_entity.id
_entity.type
_entity.pdbx_description
1 polymer ?
#
loop_
_entity_poly.entity_id
_entity_poly.type
_entity_poly.pdbx_seq_one_letter_code
_entity_poly.pdbx_strand_id
1 'polypeptide(L)'
;MTAHMKHHELDKVSRPKPDICRNANCGRTLHGVGSAGAVGSGTAMGQGPGNELGLCSLCFGPLYVSMHDPEGKALRRRIERRYLGQLMSGCGKKWCGNEWCRSGRANLGLEAKGTSAQAALPLVKPLVQSIPQLEEPMHFCVDEASQKRRKLAQMLAGEGVWDFEWCIAACEAASGDLDKAREWLSNWAPTR
;
A
#
# COMPACT_ATOMS: atom_id res chain seq x y z
N MET A 1 36.58 -15.25 -2.35
CA MET A 1 35.50 -14.24 -2.51
C MET A 1 34.36 -14.70 -3.41
N THR A 2 34.61 -15.48 -4.46
CA THR A 2 33.57 -15.94 -5.41
C THR A 2 32.47 -16.82 -4.79
N ALA A 3 32.83 -17.70 -3.85
CA ALA A 3 31.87 -18.56 -3.15
C ALA A 3 30.95 -17.77 -2.19
N HIS A 4 31.50 -16.77 -1.49
CA HIS A 4 30.72 -15.89 -0.61
C HIS A 4 29.70 -15.06 -1.39
N MET A 5 30.10 -14.48 -2.53
CA MET A 5 29.17 -13.73 -3.39
C MET A 5 28.07 -14.65 -3.94
N LYS A 6 28.39 -15.88 -4.37
CA LYS A 6 27.37 -16.84 -4.80
C LYS A 6 26.42 -17.23 -3.68
N HIS A 7 26.92 -17.45 -2.46
CA HIS A 7 26.08 -17.74 -1.30
C HIS A 7 25.13 -16.58 -1.00
N HIS A 8 25.63 -15.35 -1.04
CA HIS A 8 24.84 -14.15 -0.82
C HIS A 8 23.71 -13.99 -1.86
N GLU A 9 23.97 -14.25 -3.14
CA GLU A 9 22.91 -14.23 -4.16
C GLU A 9 21.87 -15.35 -3.97
N LEU A 10 22.31 -16.55 -3.57
CA LEU A 10 21.39 -17.64 -3.23
C LEU A 10 20.51 -17.30 -2.01
N ASP A 11 21.07 -16.61 -1.02
CA ASP A 11 20.33 -16.13 0.15
C ASP A 11 19.28 -15.09 -0.22
N LYS A 12 19.49 -14.28 -1.27
CA LYS A 12 18.46 -13.36 -1.76
C LYS A 12 17.32 -14.08 -2.45
N VAL A 13 17.62 -15.06 -3.29
CA VAL A 13 16.63 -15.81 -4.07
C VAL A 13 15.74 -16.67 -3.15
N SER A 14 16.30 -17.17 -2.05
CA SER A 14 15.53 -17.97 -1.07
C SER A 14 14.61 -17.13 -0.18
N ARG A 15 14.74 -15.79 -0.17
CA ARG A 15 13.87 -14.93 0.64
C ARG A 15 12.46 -14.87 0.06
N PRO A 16 11.42 -14.97 0.91
CA PRO A 16 10.07 -14.76 0.47
C PRO A 16 9.91 -13.32 -0.02
N LYS A 17 9.23 -13.18 -1.15
CA LYS A 17 8.88 -11.89 -1.71
C LYS A 17 7.99 -11.11 -0.71
N PRO A 18 8.22 -9.81 -0.49
CA PRO A 18 7.42 -9.05 0.47
C PRO A 18 5.96 -8.92 0.04
N ASP A 19 5.02 -9.20 0.94
CA ASP A 19 3.62 -8.83 0.73
C ASP A 19 3.44 -7.32 0.87
N ILE A 20 2.74 -6.69 -0.07
CA ILE A 20 2.46 -5.26 -0.05
C ILE A 20 1.05 -4.95 0.45
N CYS A 21 0.85 -3.76 0.99
CA CYS A 21 -0.48 -3.30 1.36
C CYS A 21 -1.40 -3.26 0.14
N ARG A 22 -2.57 -3.91 0.22
CA ARG A 22 -3.62 -3.99 -0.81
C ARG A 22 -4.15 -2.62 -1.26
N ASN A 23 -3.96 -1.57 -0.46
CA ASN A 23 -4.31 -0.22 -0.88
C ASN A 23 -3.35 0.25 -1.98
N ALA A 24 -3.86 0.42 -3.20
CA ALA A 24 -3.13 0.83 -4.38
C ALA A 24 -2.53 2.25 -4.28
N ASN A 25 -2.85 3.03 -3.26
CA ASN A 25 -2.19 4.31 -3.00
C ASN A 25 -1.05 4.20 -1.96
N CYS A 26 -0.89 3.03 -1.30
CA CYS A 26 0.03 2.84 -0.19
C CYS A 26 1.42 2.38 -0.67
N GLY A 27 2.47 2.99 -0.14
CA GLY A 27 3.87 2.65 -0.36
C GLY A 27 4.48 1.89 0.81
N ARG A 28 3.74 0.95 1.42
CA ARG A 28 4.17 0.13 2.56
C ARG A 28 3.90 -1.35 2.30
N THR A 29 4.74 -2.19 2.86
CA THR A 29 4.53 -3.62 3.00
C THR A 29 3.34 -3.90 3.94
N LEU A 30 2.75 -5.08 3.80
CA LEU A 30 1.63 -5.51 4.64
C LEU A 30 2.08 -5.74 6.08
N HIS A 31 3.25 -6.38 6.25
CA HIS A 31 3.74 -6.87 7.52
C HIS A 31 4.93 -6.08 8.09
N GLY A 32 5.30 -4.96 7.45
CA GLY A 32 6.46 -4.17 7.80
C GLY A 32 7.77 -4.78 7.30
N VAL A 33 8.81 -3.95 7.22
CA VAL A 33 10.14 -4.34 6.78
C VAL A 33 11.21 -3.66 7.62
N GLY A 34 12.28 -4.40 7.94
CA GLY A 34 13.43 -3.91 8.67
C GLY A 34 14.55 -3.38 7.76
N SER A 35 15.44 -2.57 8.34
CA SER A 35 16.61 -2.02 7.65
C SER A 35 17.60 -3.10 7.18
N ALA A 36 17.64 -4.26 7.84
CA ALA A 36 18.53 -5.39 7.51
C ALA A 36 17.86 -6.47 6.62
N GLY A 37 16.94 -6.08 5.74
CA GLY A 37 16.29 -7.02 4.81
C GLY A 37 15.25 -7.95 5.43
N ALA A 38 14.91 -7.78 6.70
CA ALA A 38 13.91 -8.59 7.40
C ALA A 38 12.49 -8.20 6.96
N VAL A 39 11.85 -9.05 6.16
CA VAL A 39 10.45 -8.93 5.75
C VAL A 39 9.56 -9.45 6.88
N GLY A 40 8.47 -8.75 7.20
CA GLY A 40 7.55 -9.14 8.27
C GLY A 40 8.00 -8.71 9.67
N SER A 41 8.93 -7.76 9.78
CA SER A 41 9.43 -7.25 11.06
C SER A 41 8.33 -6.62 11.93
N GLY A 42 7.33 -5.98 11.31
CA GLY A 42 6.20 -5.39 12.03
C GLY A 42 5.32 -6.44 12.69
N THR A 43 4.98 -7.52 11.98
CA THR A 43 4.26 -8.68 12.56
C THR A 43 5.04 -9.35 13.68
N ALA A 44 6.36 -9.53 13.52
CA ALA A 44 7.20 -10.15 14.54
C ALA A 44 7.26 -9.34 15.84
N MET A 45 7.08 -8.01 15.76
CA MET A 45 7.01 -7.11 16.91
C MET A 45 5.58 -6.90 17.45
N GLY A 46 4.61 -7.72 17.03
CA GLY A 46 3.21 -7.59 17.46
C GLY A 46 2.47 -6.38 16.86
N GLN A 47 3.08 -5.68 15.90
CA GLN A 47 2.49 -4.54 15.16
C GLN A 47 1.94 -4.95 13.79
N GLY A 48 1.64 -6.25 13.65
CA GLY A 48 1.05 -6.80 12.44
C GLY A 48 -0.29 -6.17 12.10
N PRO A 49 -0.71 -6.23 10.83
CA PRO A 49 -1.94 -5.60 10.37
C PRO A 49 -3.19 -6.15 11.08
N GLY A 50 -3.15 -7.41 11.55
CA GLY A 50 -4.21 -8.02 12.36
C GLY A 50 -5.59 -7.99 11.70
N ASN A 51 -5.64 -7.91 10.37
CA ASN A 51 -6.86 -7.77 9.60
C ASN A 51 -6.85 -8.64 8.34
N GLU A 52 -8.04 -9.07 7.95
CA GLU A 52 -8.28 -9.92 6.78
C GLU A 52 -8.42 -9.12 5.48
N LEU A 53 -8.20 -7.79 5.50
CA LEU A 53 -8.35 -6.95 4.31
C LEU A 53 -7.05 -6.82 3.50
N GLY A 54 -5.94 -7.39 3.96
CA GLY A 54 -4.63 -7.20 3.31
C GLY A 54 -4.12 -5.75 3.39
N LEU A 55 -4.56 -4.98 4.40
CA LEU A 55 -4.12 -3.60 4.61
C LEU A 55 -3.06 -3.54 5.70
N CYS A 56 -2.00 -2.75 5.50
CA CYS A 56 -1.06 -2.46 6.59
C CYS A 56 -1.76 -1.73 7.76
N SER A 57 -1.14 -1.76 8.94
CA SER A 57 -1.70 -1.18 10.18
C SER A 57 -2.20 0.26 10.02
N LEU A 58 -1.49 1.10 9.27
CA LEU A 58 -1.88 2.50 9.02
C LEU A 58 -3.08 2.64 8.07
N CYS A 59 -3.21 1.76 7.06
CA CYS A 59 -4.37 1.79 6.17
C CYS A 59 -5.62 1.22 6.84
N PHE A 60 -5.44 0.25 7.72
CA PHE A 60 -6.50 -0.41 8.48
C PHE A 60 -6.96 0.37 9.71
N GLY A 61 -6.08 1.14 10.37
CA GLY A 61 -6.40 1.89 11.59
C GLY A 61 -7.72 2.68 11.55
N PRO A 62 -8.01 3.45 10.49
CA PRO A 62 -9.30 4.16 10.35
C PRO A 62 -10.55 3.27 10.21
N LEU A 63 -10.37 1.98 9.91
CA LEU A 63 -11.43 0.98 9.75
C LEU A 63 -11.60 0.10 11.00
N TYR A 64 -10.58 0.06 11.86
CA TYR A 64 -10.58 -0.74 13.07
C TYR A 64 -11.56 -0.19 14.12
N VAL A 65 -12.32 -1.09 14.72
CA VAL A 65 -13.17 -0.83 15.88
C VAL A 65 -13.22 -2.15 16.68
N SER A 66 -13.21 -2.08 18.01
CA SER A 66 -13.31 -3.24 18.91
C SER A 66 -14.71 -3.88 19.00
N MET A 67 -15.65 -3.48 18.12
CA MET A 67 -17.02 -3.97 18.10
C MET A 67 -17.09 -5.37 17.47
N HIS A 68 -17.83 -6.29 18.11
CA HIS A 68 -18.13 -7.60 17.55
C HIS A 68 -19.00 -7.46 16.30
N ASP A 69 -18.46 -7.80 15.13
CA ASP A 69 -19.09 -7.65 13.80
C ASP A 69 -18.92 -8.93 12.98
N PRO A 70 -19.55 -10.06 13.37
CA PRO A 70 -19.31 -11.38 12.76
C PRO A 70 -19.71 -11.45 11.29
N GLU A 71 -20.65 -10.61 10.85
CA GLU A 71 -21.08 -10.51 9.44
C GLU A 71 -20.30 -9.45 8.64
N GLY A 72 -19.40 -8.70 9.29
CA GLY A 72 -18.61 -7.63 8.66
C GLY A 72 -19.44 -6.44 8.16
N LYS A 73 -20.71 -6.31 8.57
CA LYS A 73 -21.64 -5.26 8.09
C LYS A 73 -21.15 -3.88 8.50
N ALA A 74 -20.67 -3.73 9.73
CA ALA A 74 -20.18 -2.45 10.21
C ALA A 74 -18.87 -2.06 9.50
N LEU A 75 -17.98 -3.02 9.27
CA LEU A 75 -16.75 -2.82 8.48
C LEU A 75 -17.05 -2.37 7.05
N ARG A 76 -17.96 -3.06 6.34
CA ARG A 76 -18.39 -2.70 4.99
C ARG A 76 -18.96 -1.28 4.93
N ARG A 77 -19.78 -0.90 5.91
CA ARG A 77 -20.32 0.47 6.01
C ARG A 77 -19.24 1.53 6.23
N ARG A 78 -18.19 1.23 7.01
CA ARG A 78 -17.04 2.15 7.19
C ARG A 78 -16.26 2.33 5.89
N ILE A 79 -16.02 1.24 5.16
CA ILE A 79 -15.35 1.27 3.85
C ILE A 79 -16.17 2.09 2.84
N GLU A 80 -17.47 1.82 2.72
CA GLU A 80 -18.38 2.56 1.84
C GLU A 80 -18.38 4.06 2.16
N ARG A 81 -18.55 4.42 3.44
CA ARG A 81 -18.52 5.82 3.89
C ARG A 81 -17.20 6.50 3.55
N ARG A 82 -16.07 5.79 3.69
CA ARG A 82 -14.75 6.34 3.35
C ARG A 82 -14.65 6.66 1.87
N TYR A 83 -15.09 5.76 0.99
CA TYR A 83 -15.10 6.02 -0.45
C TYR A 83 -16.05 7.15 -0.84
N LEU A 84 -17.27 7.17 -0.30
CA LEU A 84 -18.23 8.25 -0.54
C LEU A 84 -17.67 9.61 -0.11
N GLY A 85 -17.08 9.69 1.09
CA GLY A 85 -16.44 10.91 1.57
C GLY A 85 -15.27 11.37 0.68
N GLN A 86 -14.44 10.43 0.20
CA GLN A 86 -13.36 10.77 -0.73
C GLN A 86 -13.87 11.31 -2.06
N LEU A 87 -14.93 10.75 -2.65
CA LEU A 87 -15.46 11.18 -3.95
C LEU A 87 -16.29 12.46 -3.88
N MET A 88 -17.09 12.61 -2.82
CA MET A 88 -17.99 13.76 -2.69
C MET A 88 -17.26 15.00 -2.14
N SER A 89 -16.48 14.81 -1.07
CA SER A 89 -15.81 15.91 -0.36
C SER A 89 -14.33 16.03 -0.69
N GLY A 90 -13.66 14.90 -0.90
CA GLY A 90 -12.20 14.87 -1.00
C GLY A 90 -11.50 14.91 0.36
N CYS A 91 -10.17 14.81 0.35
CA CYS A 91 -9.36 14.84 1.57
C CYS A 91 -8.74 16.22 1.88
N GLY A 92 -8.87 17.19 0.97
CA GLY A 92 -8.35 18.56 1.11
C GLY A 92 -6.83 18.69 0.99
N LYS A 93 -6.10 17.61 0.70
CA LYS A 93 -4.62 17.63 0.62
C LYS A 93 -4.14 17.96 -0.79
N LYS A 94 -3.28 18.98 -0.92
CA LYS A 94 -2.70 19.46 -2.20
C LYS A 94 -1.76 18.46 -2.88
N TRP A 95 -1.22 17.52 -2.12
CA TRP A 95 -0.32 16.47 -2.61
C TRP A 95 -1.02 15.14 -2.93
N CYS A 96 -2.33 15.05 -2.66
CA CYS A 96 -3.06 13.81 -2.91
C CYS A 96 -3.07 13.50 -4.41
N GLY A 97 -2.62 12.31 -4.79
CA GLY A 97 -2.70 11.78 -6.16
C GLY A 97 -3.66 10.60 -6.30
N ASN A 98 -4.60 10.42 -5.37
CA ASN A 98 -5.58 9.33 -5.44
C ASN A 98 -6.72 9.69 -6.40
N GLU A 99 -6.88 8.92 -7.48
CA GLU A 99 -7.95 9.11 -8.47
C GLU A 99 -9.35 8.80 -7.95
N TRP A 100 -9.47 8.12 -6.80
CA TRP A 100 -10.73 7.88 -6.08
C TRP A 100 -10.99 8.92 -4.98
N CYS A 101 -10.42 10.12 -5.15
CA CYS A 101 -10.60 11.25 -4.24
C CYS A 101 -10.81 12.54 -5.03
N ARG A 102 -11.84 13.33 -4.70
CA ARG A 102 -12.13 14.62 -5.35
C ARG A 102 -10.93 15.55 -5.37
N SER A 103 -10.27 15.73 -4.22
CA SER A 103 -9.06 16.56 -4.13
C SER A 103 -7.91 15.97 -4.96
N GLY A 104 -7.76 14.64 -4.96
CA GLY A 104 -6.71 13.98 -5.73
C GLY A 104 -6.88 14.15 -7.23
N ARG A 105 -8.12 13.98 -7.73
CA ARG A 105 -8.47 14.23 -9.13
C ARG A 105 -8.23 15.69 -9.54
N ALA A 106 -8.62 16.64 -8.69
CA ALA A 106 -8.36 18.06 -8.93
C ALA A 106 -6.85 18.36 -9.04
N ASN A 107 -6.02 17.80 -8.16
CA ASN A 107 -4.57 17.97 -8.22
C ASN A 107 -3.94 17.33 -9.47
N LEU A 108 -4.57 16.29 -10.02
CA LEU A 108 -4.13 15.60 -11.24
C LEU A 108 -4.70 16.21 -12.53
N GLY A 109 -5.54 17.25 -12.45
CA GLY A 109 -6.23 17.82 -13.61
C GLY A 109 -7.28 16.88 -14.23
N LEU A 110 -7.81 15.95 -13.44
CA LEU A 110 -8.83 15.00 -13.88
C LEU A 110 -10.24 15.51 -13.53
N GLU A 111 -11.19 15.24 -14.42
CA GLU A 111 -12.62 15.55 -14.20
C GLU A 111 -13.15 14.95 -12.90
N ALA A 112 -14.01 15.68 -12.20
CA ALA A 112 -14.58 15.22 -10.94
C ALA A 112 -15.40 13.93 -11.12
N LYS A 113 -15.29 12.99 -10.18
CA LYS A 113 -15.94 11.67 -10.22
C LYS A 113 -16.87 11.52 -9.02
N GLY A 114 -18.15 11.24 -9.26
CA GLY A 114 -19.12 10.94 -8.19
C GLY A 114 -19.26 12.07 -7.16
N THR A 115 -19.55 13.30 -7.60
CA THR A 115 -19.63 14.48 -6.72
C THR A 115 -20.91 14.54 -5.86
N SER A 116 -21.92 13.74 -6.17
CA SER A 116 -23.15 13.59 -5.40
C SER A 116 -23.35 12.14 -4.94
N ALA A 117 -24.18 11.91 -3.92
CA ALA A 117 -24.48 10.56 -3.46
C ALA A 117 -25.08 9.69 -4.58
N GLN A 118 -26.00 10.24 -5.38
CA GLN A 118 -26.63 9.52 -6.50
C GLN A 118 -25.60 9.09 -7.55
N ALA A 119 -24.58 9.91 -7.82
CA ALA A 119 -23.53 9.60 -8.78
C ALA A 119 -22.41 8.71 -8.17
N ALA A 120 -22.14 8.83 -6.87
CA ALA A 120 -21.06 8.10 -6.20
C ALA A 120 -21.46 6.66 -5.82
N LEU A 121 -22.70 6.45 -5.38
CA LEU A 121 -23.17 5.13 -4.90
C LEU A 121 -22.97 4.00 -5.94
N PRO A 122 -23.34 4.17 -7.23
CA PRO A 122 -23.10 3.14 -8.24
C PRO A 122 -21.60 2.84 -8.48
N LEU A 123 -20.72 3.81 -8.22
CA LEU A 123 -19.27 3.64 -8.37
C LEU A 123 -18.64 2.94 -7.17
N VAL A 124 -19.15 3.20 -5.96
CA VAL A 124 -18.62 2.64 -4.71
C VAL A 124 -19.14 1.23 -4.44
N LYS A 125 -20.38 0.93 -4.82
CA LYS A 125 -21.02 -0.37 -4.55
C LYS A 125 -20.19 -1.56 -5.05
N PRO A 126 -19.65 -1.57 -6.28
CA PRO A 126 -18.76 -2.65 -6.73
C PRO A 126 -17.50 -2.79 -5.88
N LEU A 127 -16.89 -1.68 -5.44
CA LEU A 127 -15.69 -1.72 -4.58
C LEU A 127 -15.96 -2.31 -3.20
N VAL A 128 -17.17 -2.12 -2.66
CA VAL A 128 -17.58 -2.71 -1.38
C VAL A 128 -17.94 -4.19 -1.56
N GLN A 129 -18.50 -4.55 -2.71
CA GLN A 129 -18.77 -5.95 -3.06
C GLN A 129 -17.49 -6.74 -3.29
N SER A 130 -16.42 -6.10 -3.80
CA SER A 130 -15.12 -6.72 -4.06
C SER A 130 -14.23 -6.91 -2.82
N ILE A 131 -14.71 -6.56 -1.62
CA ILE A 131 -13.93 -6.68 -0.38
C ILE A 131 -13.38 -8.10 -0.14
N PRO A 132 -14.16 -9.19 -0.33
CA PRO A 132 -13.65 -10.56 -0.16
C PRO A 132 -12.55 -10.96 -1.15
N GLN A 133 -12.46 -10.30 -2.31
CA GLN A 133 -11.49 -10.62 -3.37
C GLN A 133 -10.16 -9.91 -3.09
N LEU A 134 -9.23 -10.56 -2.37
CA LEU A 134 -7.99 -9.92 -1.91
C LEU A 134 -7.10 -9.35 -3.03
N GLU A 135 -7.21 -9.89 -4.24
CA GLU A 135 -6.48 -9.41 -5.43
C GLU A 135 -7.00 -8.06 -5.94
N GLU A 136 -8.25 -7.70 -5.64
CA GLU A 136 -8.85 -6.45 -6.09
C GLU A 136 -8.33 -5.28 -5.24
N PRO A 137 -7.74 -4.23 -5.83
CA PRO A 137 -7.13 -3.16 -5.06
C PRO A 137 -8.16 -2.33 -4.26
N MET A 138 -7.71 -1.79 -3.13
CA MET A 138 -8.44 -0.73 -2.43
C MET A 138 -7.84 0.63 -2.76
N HIS A 139 -8.64 1.69 -2.77
CA HIS A 139 -8.21 3.02 -3.21
C HIS A 139 -8.44 4.10 -2.15
N PHE A 140 -7.97 3.83 -0.93
CA PHE A 140 -8.10 4.82 0.14
C PHE A 140 -7.01 5.88 0.06
N CYS A 141 -7.35 7.12 0.40
CA CYS A 141 -6.36 8.14 0.68
C CYS A 141 -5.46 7.70 1.84
N VAL A 142 -4.16 7.92 1.65
CA VAL A 142 -3.09 7.67 2.62
C VAL A 142 -2.27 8.94 2.85
N ASP A 143 -1.37 8.92 3.81
CA ASP A 143 -0.43 10.01 4.09
C ASP A 143 0.55 10.30 2.94
N GLU A 144 1.16 11.48 2.97
CA GLU A 144 2.07 11.97 1.93
C GLU A 144 3.30 11.08 1.78
N ALA A 145 3.90 10.64 2.89
CA ALA A 145 5.08 9.79 2.88
C ALA A 145 4.80 8.47 2.16
N SER A 146 3.64 7.88 2.39
CA SER A 146 3.21 6.65 1.72
C SER A 146 3.04 6.84 0.20
N GLN A 147 2.38 7.90 -0.24
CA GLN A 147 2.24 8.17 -1.69
C GLN A 147 3.60 8.46 -2.35
N LYS A 148 4.49 9.20 -1.68
CA LYS A 148 5.85 9.46 -2.17
C LYS A 148 6.64 8.16 -2.31
N ARG A 149 6.65 7.30 -1.28
CA ARG A 149 7.32 5.99 -1.33
C ARG A 149 6.80 5.11 -2.45
N ARG A 150 5.48 5.07 -2.67
CA ARG A 150 4.91 4.29 -3.78
C ARG A 150 5.39 4.79 -5.14
N LYS A 151 5.42 6.10 -5.35
CA LYS A 151 5.94 6.69 -6.60
C LYS A 151 7.42 6.37 -6.81
N LEU A 152 8.24 6.46 -5.76
CA LEU A 152 9.66 6.07 -5.83
C LEU A 152 9.82 4.58 -6.16
N ALA A 153 9.01 3.72 -5.53
CA ALA A 153 9.03 2.29 -5.83
C ALA A 153 8.61 1.97 -7.27
N GLN A 154 7.63 2.71 -7.83
CA GLN A 154 7.25 2.57 -9.25
C GLN A 154 8.39 2.97 -10.18
N MET A 155 9.11 4.04 -9.86
CA MET A 155 10.28 4.47 -10.62
C MET A 155 11.39 3.40 -10.59
N LEU A 156 11.73 2.88 -9.41
CA LEU A 156 12.74 1.82 -9.25
C LEU A 156 12.34 0.53 -9.99
N ALA A 157 11.09 0.10 -9.87
CA ALA A 157 10.60 -1.09 -10.58
C ALA A 157 10.59 -0.90 -12.11
N GLY A 158 10.41 0.35 -12.57
CA GLY A 158 10.49 0.72 -13.99
C GLY A 158 11.86 0.51 -14.63
N GLU A 159 12.92 0.37 -13.82
CA GLU A 159 14.26 0.01 -14.30
C GLU A 159 14.38 -1.46 -14.71
N GLY A 160 13.41 -2.29 -14.31
CA GLY A 160 13.35 -3.70 -14.69
C GLY A 160 14.31 -4.62 -13.93
N VAL A 161 15.09 -4.08 -12.99
CA VAL A 161 16.09 -4.84 -12.22
C VAL A 161 15.46 -5.65 -11.08
N TRP A 162 14.46 -5.07 -10.39
CA TRP A 162 13.80 -5.68 -9.23
C TRP A 162 12.29 -5.71 -9.40
N ASP A 163 11.64 -6.66 -8.73
CA ASP A 163 10.19 -6.66 -8.60
C ASP A 163 9.68 -5.44 -7.80
N PHE A 164 8.45 -5.03 -8.11
CA PHE A 164 7.80 -3.88 -7.49
C PHE A 164 7.67 -3.99 -5.97
N GLU A 165 7.40 -5.20 -5.48
CA GLU A 165 7.21 -5.49 -4.07
C GLU A 165 8.52 -5.32 -3.28
N TRP A 166 9.65 -5.71 -3.86
CA TRP A 166 10.97 -5.41 -3.32
C TRP A 166 11.24 -3.91 -3.32
N CYS A 167 10.85 -3.19 -4.37
CA CYS A 167 10.99 -1.74 -4.44
C CYS A 167 10.16 -1.02 -3.37
N ILE A 168 8.95 -1.50 -3.07
CA ILE A 168 8.10 -0.99 -1.98
C ILE A 168 8.79 -1.22 -0.63
N ALA A 169 9.27 -2.44 -0.38
CA ALA A 169 9.98 -2.78 0.85
C ALA A 169 11.22 -1.89 1.06
N ALA A 170 12.02 -1.70 0.01
CA ALA A 170 13.19 -0.84 0.05
C ALA A 170 12.84 0.62 0.37
N CYS A 171 11.84 1.19 -0.31
CA CYS A 171 11.40 2.56 -0.06
C CYS A 171 10.81 2.75 1.34
N GLU A 172 10.17 1.73 1.91
CA GLU A 172 9.71 1.74 3.29
C GLU A 172 10.87 1.70 4.28
N ALA A 173 11.81 0.76 4.12
CA ALA A 173 12.99 0.61 4.97
C ALA A 173 13.91 1.85 4.94
N ALA A 174 14.06 2.45 3.76
CA ALA A 174 14.85 3.66 3.53
C ALA A 174 14.11 4.96 3.87
N SER A 175 12.87 4.89 4.36
CA SER A 175 12.02 6.06 4.64
C SER A 175 11.81 7.01 3.46
N GLY A 176 11.95 6.53 2.22
CA GLY A 176 11.82 7.31 0.99
C GLY A 176 13.12 7.97 0.48
N ASP A 177 14.26 7.62 1.06
CA ASP A 177 15.59 7.99 0.55
C ASP A 177 15.97 7.05 -0.60
N LEU A 178 16.20 7.60 -1.80
CA LEU A 178 16.38 6.81 -3.03
C LEU A 178 17.70 6.03 -3.03
N ASP A 179 18.78 6.65 -2.58
CA ASP A 179 20.11 6.03 -2.58
C ASP A 179 20.14 4.87 -1.60
N LYS A 180 19.59 5.07 -0.40
CA LYS A 180 19.43 4.00 0.60
C LYS A 180 18.49 2.89 0.13
N ALA A 181 17.44 3.23 -0.63
CA ALA A 181 16.55 2.22 -1.20
C ALA A 181 17.30 1.33 -2.21
N ARG A 182 18.14 1.92 -3.08
CA ARG A 182 18.98 1.14 -4.01
C ARG A 182 20.01 0.27 -3.31
N GLU A 183 20.66 0.82 -2.28
CA GLU A 183 21.59 0.06 -1.45
C GLU A 183 20.89 -1.13 -0.80
N TRP A 184 19.72 -0.91 -0.20
CA TRP A 184 18.92 -1.97 0.40
C TRP A 184 18.52 -3.04 -0.63
N LEU A 185 18.08 -2.65 -1.83
CA LEU A 185 17.75 -3.59 -2.90
C LEU A 185 18.96 -4.42 -3.34
N SER A 186 20.11 -3.77 -3.53
CA SER A 186 21.35 -4.43 -3.93
C SER A 186 21.84 -5.44 -2.89
N ASN A 187 21.55 -5.19 -1.60
CA ASN A 187 21.94 -6.08 -0.52
C ASN A 187 20.94 -7.22 -0.29
N TRP A 188 19.64 -6.99 -0.49
CA TRP A 188 18.60 -7.90 0.02
C TRP A 188 17.64 -8.46 -1.01
N ALA A 189 17.47 -7.82 -2.17
CA ALA A 189 16.49 -8.23 -3.18
C ALA A 189 17.16 -9.02 -4.31
N PRO A 190 16.56 -10.16 -4.74
CA PRO A 190 16.98 -10.85 -5.95
C PRO A 190 16.69 -9.97 -7.18
N THR A 191 17.62 -9.97 -8.14
CA THR A 191 17.42 -9.35 -9.44
C THR A 191 16.58 -10.26 -10.35
N ARG A 192 15.85 -9.65 -11.29
CA ARG A 192 15.09 -10.37 -12.33
C ARG A 192 15.99 -11.03 -13.37
#